data_AF-A0A177CDD0-F1
#
_entry.id   AF-A0A177CDD0-F1
#
_cell.length_a   1.000
_cell.length_b   1.000
_cell.length_c   1.000
_cell.angle_alpha   90.00
_cell.angle_beta   90.00
_cell.angle_gamma   90.00
#
_symmetry.space_group_name_H-M   'P 1'
#
loop_
_entity.id
_entity.type
_entity.pdbx_description
1 polymer ?
#
loop_
_entity_poly.entity_id
_entity_poly.type
_entity_poly.pdbx_seq_one_letter_code
_entity_poly.pdbx_strand_id
1 'polypeptide(L)'
;MAYERFISPGPSVATLWTRYYFSLKAHALIGDILDLDEEKDAAKLLDGNINTVWCAAILYQFCWDKQVNACKRPLRYSKGHGSIVVSY
;
A
#
# COMPACT_ATOMS: atom_id res chain seq x y z
N MET A 1 21.11 -54.53 1.90
CA MET A 1 19.96 -53.60 1.93
C MET A 1 20.07 -52.68 0.73
N ALA A 2 18.94 -52.53 0.05
CA ALA A 2 18.79 -52.00 -1.29
C ALA A 2 18.21 -50.58 -1.24
N TYR A 3 18.79 -49.68 -2.05
CA TYR A 3 18.13 -48.59 -2.80
C TYR A 3 17.52 -47.43 -1.96
N GLU A 4 17.45 -46.17 -2.37
CA GLU A 4 17.32 -45.58 -3.71
C GLU A 4 18.06 -44.23 -3.80
N ARG A 5 18.74 -44.02 -4.94
CA ARG A 5 19.12 -42.68 -5.40
C ARG A 5 17.83 -41.99 -5.85
N PHE A 6 17.39 -40.95 -5.14
CA PHE A 6 16.43 -40.00 -5.72
C PHE A 6 17.14 -39.21 -6.81
N ILE A 7 16.96 -39.67 -8.05
CA ILE A 7 17.17 -38.84 -9.23
C ILE A 7 16.12 -37.75 -9.12
N SER A 8 16.53 -36.54 -8.72
CA SER A 8 15.64 -35.38 -8.81
C SER A 8 15.18 -35.28 -10.26
N PRO A 9 13.86 -35.26 -10.55
CA PRO A 9 13.40 -34.85 -11.85
C PRO A 9 13.92 -33.43 -12.07
N GLY A 10 14.35 -33.11 -13.29
CA GLY A 10 14.74 -31.74 -13.66
C GLY A 10 13.63 -30.75 -13.28
N PRO A 11 13.95 -29.45 -13.12
CA PRO A 11 12.99 -28.49 -12.61
C PRO A 11 11.75 -28.51 -13.49
N SER A 12 10.63 -28.96 -12.91
CA SER A 12 9.33 -28.74 -13.52
C SER A 12 9.14 -27.23 -13.59
N VAL A 13 8.39 -26.74 -14.58
CA VAL A 13 8.12 -25.30 -14.79
C VAL A 13 7.55 -24.62 -13.52
N ALA A 14 7.09 -25.41 -12.54
CA ALA A 14 6.69 -24.94 -11.21
C ALA A 14 7.85 -24.41 -10.33
N THR A 15 9.11 -24.75 -10.60
CA THR A 15 10.29 -24.31 -9.82
C THR A 15 10.78 -22.90 -10.21
N LEU A 16 10.24 -22.30 -11.28
CA LEU A 16 10.59 -20.94 -11.72
C LEU A 16 9.75 -19.83 -11.07
N TRP A 17 8.73 -20.18 -10.28
CA TRP A 17 8.08 -19.23 -9.38
C TRP A 17 8.88 -19.13 -8.11
N THR A 18 10.10 -18.58 -8.25
CA THR A 18 10.91 -18.08 -7.16
C THR A 18 9.97 -17.29 -6.25
N ARG A 19 9.70 -17.88 -5.08
CA ARG A 19 8.95 -17.28 -3.97
C ARG A 19 9.66 -16.00 -3.57
N TYR A 20 9.35 -14.90 -4.24
CA TYR A 20 9.50 -13.57 -3.66
C TYR A 20 8.48 -13.49 -2.54
N TYR A 21 8.87 -13.97 -1.36
CA TYR A 21 8.18 -13.65 -0.12
C TYR A 21 8.30 -12.14 0.09
N PHE A 22 7.39 -11.36 -0.51
CA PHE A 22 7.17 -9.99 -0.10
C PHE A 22 6.54 -10.05 1.30
N SER A 23 7.37 -9.83 2.32
CA SER A 23 6.86 -9.58 3.68
C SER A 23 6.24 -8.19 3.70
N LEU A 24 4.92 -8.13 3.45
CA LEU A 24 4.17 -6.89 3.57
C LEU A 24 3.94 -6.60 5.06
N LYS A 25 4.72 -5.68 5.62
CA LYS A 25 4.37 -5.06 6.91
C LYS A 25 3.31 -4.00 6.65
N ALA A 26 2.06 -4.34 6.88
CA ALA A 26 0.93 -3.44 6.73
C ALA A 26 0.45 -2.93 8.09
N HIS A 27 0.17 -1.63 8.17
CA HIS A 27 -0.57 -1.02 9.26
C HIS A 27 -1.87 -0.46 8.70
N ALA A 28 -2.99 -0.79 9.33
CA ALA A 28 -4.31 -0.30 8.92
C ALA A 28 -4.72 0.89 9.81
N LEU A 29 -5.19 1.96 9.17
CA LEU A 29 -5.80 3.10 9.82
C LEU A 29 -7.20 3.30 9.23
N ILE A 30 -8.19 3.45 10.11
CA ILE A 30 -9.57 3.74 9.72
C ILE A 30 -9.90 5.15 10.21
N GLY A 31 -10.39 6.00 9.32
CA GLY A 31 -10.78 7.37 9.62
C GLY A 31 -11.58 7.99 8.47
N ASP A 32 -12.19 9.15 8.72
CA ASP A 32 -12.95 9.90 7.72
C ASP A 32 -11.99 10.75 6.88
N ILE A 33 -11.92 10.53 5.57
CA ILE A 33 -11.00 11.28 4.71
C ILE A 33 -11.30 12.79 4.63
N LEU A 34 -12.53 13.21 4.98
CA LEU A 34 -12.96 14.60 4.98
C LEU A 34 -12.74 15.30 6.32
N ASP A 35 -12.48 14.55 7.39
CA ASP A 35 -12.19 15.12 8.71
C ASP A 35 -10.69 15.44 8.82
N LEU A 36 -10.33 16.69 8.53
CA LEU A 36 -8.92 17.13 8.54
C LEU A 36 -8.36 17.35 9.96
N ASP A 37 -9.24 17.45 10.95
CA ASP A 37 -8.90 17.76 12.34
C ASP A 37 -8.84 16.50 13.22
N GLU A 38 -9.35 15.35 12.74
CA GLU A 38 -9.27 14.06 13.44
C GLU A 38 -7.82 13.54 13.53
N GLU A 39 -7.15 13.89 14.62
CA GLU A 39 -5.82 13.44 14.94
C GLU A 39 -5.82 12.11 15.73
N LYS A 40 -5.80 10.97 15.02
CA LYS A 40 -5.49 9.68 15.65
C LYS A 40 -3.99 9.54 15.84
N ASP A 41 -3.54 9.00 16.97
CA ASP A 41 -2.11 8.76 17.24
C ASP A 41 -1.43 7.93 16.14
N ALA A 42 -2.15 6.96 15.57
CA ALA A 42 -1.67 6.16 14.45
C ALA A 42 -1.52 6.97 13.14
N ALA A 43 -2.31 8.02 12.93
CA ALA A 43 -2.18 8.91 11.76
C ALA A 43 -0.96 9.84 11.90
N LYS A 44 -0.66 10.29 13.12
CA LYS A 44 0.54 11.11 13.42
C LYS A 44 1.84 10.41 13.06
N LEU A 45 1.90 9.08 13.17
CA LEU A 45 3.06 8.29 12.76
C LEU A 45 3.31 8.34 11.24
N LEU A 46 2.27 8.61 10.46
CA LEU A 46 2.30 8.65 9.00
C LEU A 46 2.52 10.05 8.43
N ASP A 47 2.27 11.10 9.22
CA ASP A 47 2.44 12.50 8.82
C ASP A 47 3.84 12.78 8.28
N GLY A 48 3.91 13.27 7.04
CA GLY A 48 5.17 13.59 6.36
C GLY A 48 6.15 12.42 6.17
N ASN A 49 5.72 11.17 6.39
CA ASN A 49 6.63 10.02 6.43
C ASN A 49 6.46 9.06 5.25
N ILE A 50 5.42 9.22 4.43
CA ILE A 50 5.12 8.33 3.31
C ILE A 50 5.79 8.84 2.02
N ASN A 51 6.60 7.99 1.38
CA ASN A 51 7.26 8.31 0.10
C ASN A 51 6.27 8.35 -1.07
N THR A 52 5.33 7.40 -1.11
CA THR A 52 4.33 7.30 -2.17
C THR A 52 2.97 7.08 -1.55
N VAL A 53 2.04 7.99 -1.79
CA VAL A 53 0.65 7.88 -1.34
C VAL A 53 -0.19 7.42 -2.51
N TRP A 54 -0.78 6.23 -2.40
CA TRP A 54 -1.68 5.68 -3.41
C TRP A 54 -3.13 5.94 -3.04
N CYS A 55 -3.81 6.73 -3.86
CA CYS A 55 -5.21 7.10 -3.71
C CYS A 55 -6.03 6.43 -4.81
N ALA A 56 -6.52 5.22 -4.54
CA ALA A 56 -7.42 4.53 -5.45
C ALA A 56 -8.86 5.00 -5.22
N ALA A 57 -9.55 5.40 -6.29
CA ALA A 57 -10.97 5.71 -6.30
C ALA A 57 -11.46 6.81 -5.33
N ILE A 58 -10.56 7.61 -4.74
CA ILE A 58 -10.96 8.72 -3.84
C ILE A 58 -11.79 9.76 -4.61
N LEU A 59 -11.40 10.12 -5.84
CA LEU A 59 -12.10 11.17 -6.59
C LEU A 59 -13.54 10.78 -6.98
N TYR A 60 -13.80 9.51 -7.26
CA TYR A 60 -15.14 9.03 -7.67
C TYR A 60 -16.15 8.96 -6.52
N GLN A 61 -15.66 8.86 -5.29
CA GLN A 61 -16.52 8.76 -4.11
C GLN A 61 -17.11 10.11 -3.69
N PHE A 62 -16.59 11.22 -4.23
CA PHE A 62 -16.94 12.57 -3.80
C PHE A 62 -17.40 13.46 -4.94
N CYS A 63 -18.38 14.31 -4.65
CA CYS A 63 -18.74 15.44 -5.50
C CYS A 63 -17.55 16.39 -5.68
N TRP A 64 -17.53 17.14 -6.80
CA TRP A 64 -16.44 18.02 -7.18
C TRP A 64 -15.97 18.97 -6.07
N ASP A 65 -16.90 19.54 -5.30
CA ASP A 65 -16.63 20.45 -4.18
C ASP A 65 -15.89 19.78 -3.01
N LYS A 66 -15.98 18.45 -2.89
CA LYS A 66 -15.34 17.66 -1.84
C LYS A 66 -14.07 16.96 -2.29
N GLN A 67 -13.87 16.77 -3.60
CA GLN A 67 -12.66 16.11 -4.15
C GLN A 67 -11.37 16.79 -3.70
N VAL A 68 -11.31 18.12 -3.75
CA VAL A 68 -10.13 18.89 -3.32
C VAL A 68 -9.82 18.63 -1.85
N ASN A 69 -10.84 18.58 -0.99
CA ASN A 69 -10.64 18.33 0.44
C ASN A 69 -10.25 16.88 0.73
N ALA A 70 -10.84 15.92 0.01
CA ALA A 70 -10.46 14.52 0.10
C ALA A 70 -9.00 14.27 -0.32
N CYS A 71 -8.44 15.07 -1.24
CA CYS A 71 -7.03 15.00 -1.62
C CYS A 71 -6.07 15.64 -0.61
N LYS A 72 -6.53 16.58 0.24
CA LYS A 72 -5.67 17.25 1.24
C LYS A 72 -5.20 16.31 2.34
N ARG A 73 -6.06 15.38 2.79
CA ARG A 73 -5.68 14.45 3.87
C ARG A 73 -4.54 13.50 3.45
N PRO A 74 -4.58 12.84 2.28
CA PRO A 74 -3.45 12.04 1.78
C PRO A 74 -2.17 12.85 1.55
N LEU A 75 -2.29 14.12 1.12
CA LEU A 75 -1.15 15.03 0.95
C LEU A 75 -0.36 15.22 2.26
N ARG A 76 -1.04 15.30 3.42
CA ARG A 76 -0.41 15.45 4.74
C ARG A 76 0.54 14.31 5.09
N TYR A 77 0.24 13.09 4.64
CA TYR A 77 1.08 11.93 4.90
C TYR A 77 2.30 11.86 3.97
N SER A 78 2.28 12.59 2.85
CA SER A 78 3.37 12.58 1.88
C SER A 78 4.58 13.35 2.40
N LYS A 79 5.78 12.81 2.14
CA LYS A 79 7.04 13.55 2.28
C LYS A 79 7.06 14.77 1.35
N GLY A 80 7.85 15.80 1.67
CA GLY A 80 7.96 17.02 0.84
C GLY A 80 8.41 16.79 -0.61
N HIS A 81 9.05 15.65 -0.91
CA HIS A 81 9.38 15.19 -2.27
C HIS A 81 8.72 13.84 -2.62
N GLY A 82 7.64 13.50 -1.93
CA GLY A 82 6.88 12.28 -2.15
C GLY A 82 6.06 12.34 -3.44
N SER A 83 5.62 11.17 -3.88
CA SER A 83 4.72 11.03 -5.02
C SER A 83 3.30 10.74 -4.53
N ILE A 84 2.31 11.30 -5.22
CA ILE A 84 0.91 10.95 -5.02
C ILE A 84 0.40 10.36 -6.32
N VAL A 85 -0.11 9.13 -6.22
CA VAL A 85 -0.72 8.45 -7.35
C VAL A 85 -2.22 8.47 -7.13
N VAL A 86 -2.93 9.20 -7.98
CA VAL A 86 -4.38 9.22 -7.98
C VAL A 86 -4.84 8.37 -9.16
N SER A 87 -5.57 7.31 -8.86
CA SER A 87 -6.13 6.42 -9.89
C SER A 87 -7.64 6.54 -9.92
N TYR A 88 -8.14 6.46 -11.15
CA TYR A 88 -9.54 6.58 -11.47
C TYR A 88 -10.27 5.24 -11.34
#